data_AF-A0AAU7QQR0-F1
#
_entry.id   AF-A0AAU7QQR0-F1
#
_cell.length_a   1.000
_cell.length_b   1.000
_cell.length_c   1.000
_cell.angle_alpha   90.00
_cell.angle_beta   90.00
_cell.angle_gamma   90.00
#
_symmetry.space_group_name_H-M   'P 1'
#
loop_
_entity.id
_entity.type
_entity.pdbx_description
1 polymer ?
#
loop_
_entity_poly.entity_id
_entity_poly.type
_entity_poly.pdbx_seq_one_letter_code
_entity_poly.pdbx_strand_id
1 'polypeptide(L)' 'MILKEQINKIINTISLKNFIHKYISLEKVGNNYRGFSPFNQENHPSFMVSEKKKI' A
#
# COMPACT_ATOMS: atom_id res chain seq x y z
N MET A 1 -8.95 -24.94 -0.03
CA MET A 1 -7.89 -24.36 -0.90
C MET A 1 -8.48 -23.17 -1.62
N ILE A 2 -7.95 -21.97 -1.43
CA ILE A 2 -8.39 -20.79 -2.19
C ILE A 2 -7.74 -20.85 -3.58
N LEU A 3 -8.53 -20.71 -4.65
CA LEU A 3 -7.98 -20.64 -6.01
C LEU A 3 -7.26 -19.32 -6.25
N LYS A 4 -6.14 -19.35 -6.98
CA LYS A 4 -5.40 -18.15 -7.41
C LYS A 4 -6.30 -17.12 -8.10
N GLU A 5 -7.31 -17.57 -8.85
CA GLU A 5 -8.29 -16.68 -9.48
C GLU A 5 -9.13 -15.89 -8.48
N GLN A 6 -9.50 -16.50 -7.35
CA GLN A 6 -10.23 -15.80 -6.29
C GLN A 6 -9.35 -14.73 -5.64
N ILE A 7 -8.05 -15.02 -5.43
CA ILE A 7 -7.07 -14.06 -4.93
C ILE A 7 -6.91 -12.89 -5.90
N ASN A 8 -6.74 -13.18 -7.19
CA ASN A 8 -6.62 -12.15 -8.22
C ASN A 8 -7.90 -11.30 -8.33
N LYS A 9 -9.09 -11.92 -8.19
CA LYS A 9 -10.36 -11.20 -8.16
C LYS A 9 -10.41 -10.22 -6.99
N ILE A 10 -10.03 -10.67 -5.78
CA ILE A 10 -9.98 -9.83 -4.58
C ILE A 10 -8.99 -8.68 -4.75
N ILE A 11 -7.76 -8.96 -5.18
CA ILE A 11 -6.71 -7.96 -5.43
C ILE A 11 -7.13 -6.95 -6.50
N ASN A 12 -7.87 -7.38 -7.53
CA ASN A 12 -8.36 -6.48 -8.58
C ASN A 12 -9.57 -5.65 -8.14
N THR A 13 -10.48 -6.21 -7.34
CA THR A 13 -11.64 -5.48 -6.81
C THR A 13 -11.26 -4.46 -5.74
N ILE A 14 -10.21 -4.74 -4.95
CA ILE A 14 -9.75 -3.85 -3.90
C ILE A 14 -8.57 -3.06 -4.44
N SER A 15 -8.77 -1.77 -4.68
CA SER A 15 -7.66 -0.87 -4.96
C SER A 15 -6.79 -0.73 -3.70
N LEU A 16 -5.68 -1.48 -3.64
CA LEU A 16 -4.75 -1.51 -2.51
C LEU A 16 -4.31 -0.10 -2.08
N LYS A 17 -4.12 0.81 -3.06
CA LYS A 17 -3.83 2.24 -2.81
C LYS A 17 -4.87 2.91 -1.90
N ASN A 18 -6.16 2.73 -2.19
CA ASN A 18 -7.24 3.34 -1.43
C ASN A 18 -7.40 2.70 -0.05
N PHE A 19 -7.14 1.39 0.03
CA PHE A 19 -7.11 0.70 1.31
C PHE A 19 -6.00 1.26 2.19
N ILE A 20 -4.75 1.31 1.69
CA ILE A 20 -3.58 1.82 2.41
C ILE A 20 -3.78 3.28 2.86
N HIS A 21 -4.35 4.15 2.02
CA HIS A 21 -4.64 5.56 2.39
C HIS A 21 -5.57 5.70 3.60
N LYS A 22 -6.40 4.69 3.93
CA LYS A 22 -7.26 4.72 5.12
C LYS A 22 -6.49 4.44 6.41
N TYR A 23 -5.37 3.74 6.33
CA TYR A 23 -4.61 3.29 7.51
C TYR A 23 -3.32 4.07 7.72
N ILE A 24 -2.76 4.66 6.66
CA ILE A 24 -1.48 5.36 6.71
C ILE A 24 -1.62 6.71 6.03
N SER A 25 -1.20 7.77 6.73
CA SER A 25 -0.97 9.07 6.12
C SER A 25 0.32 9.02 5.29
N LEU A 26 0.16 9.19 3.99
CA LEU A 26 1.26 9.16 3.02
C LEU A 26 1.53 10.57 2.49
N GLU A 27 2.79 11.00 2.53
CA GLU A 27 3.25 12.26 1.95
C GLU A 27 3.89 11.99 0.58
N LYS A 28 3.63 12.87 -0.39
CA LYS A 28 4.22 12.74 -1.73
C LYS A 28 5.67 13.21 -1.73
N VAL A 29 6.58 12.30 -2.07
CA VAL A 29 8.02 12.57 -2.19
C VAL A 29 8.45 12.25 -3.63
N GLY A 30 8.50 13.29 -4.47
CA GLY A 30 8.75 13.16 -5.90
C GLY A 30 7.66 12.33 -6.60
N ASN A 31 8.05 11.20 -7.18
CA ASN A 31 7.14 10.27 -7.87
C ASN A 31 6.61 9.13 -6.98
N ASN A 32 7.02 9.09 -5.71
CA ASN A 32 6.59 8.08 -4.74
C ASN A 32 5.86 8.76 -3.58
N TYR A 33 5.31 7.93 -2.71
CA TYR A 33 4.66 8.33 -1.47
C TYR A 33 5.41 7.71 -0.29
N ARG A 34 5.62 8.46 0.79
CA ARG A 34 6.35 8.02 1.98
C ARG A 34 5.46 8.21 3.21
N GLY A 35 5.48 7.27 4.16
CA GLY A 35 4.76 7.40 5.43
C GLY A 35 5.34 6.51 6.51
N PHE A 36 4.72 6.56 7.69
CA PHE A 36 5.04 5.66 8.79
C PHE A 36 4.53 4.26 8.51
N SER A 37 5.33 3.25 8.85
CA SER A 37 4.92 1.86 8.71
C SER A 37 3.81 1.53 9.72
N PRO A 38 2.74 0.81 9.32
CA PRO A 38 1.72 0.32 10.24
C PRO A 38 2.17 -0.97 10.94
N PHE A 39 3.27 -1.57 10.50
CA PHE A 39 3.77 -2.86 11.00
C PHE A 39 4.78 -2.69 12.13
N ASN A 40 5.55 -1.60 12.10
CA ASN A 40 6.58 -1.29 13.08
C ASN A 40 6.38 0.14 13.61
N GLN A 41 6.45 0.33 14.92
CA GLN A 41 6.56 1.66 15.51
C GLN A 41 7.99 2.19 15.31
N GLU A 42 8.14 3.08 14.34
CA GLU A 42 9.42 3.69 13.97
C GLU A 42 9.32 5.21 14.01
N ASN A 43 10.39 5.90 14.40
CA ASN A 43 10.44 7.38 14.45
C ASN A 43 10.73 8.02 13.08
N HIS A 44 11.00 7.21 12.07
CA HIS A 44 11.32 7.66 10.72
C HIS A 44 10.35 7.01 9.73
N PRO A 45 9.79 7.77 8.77
CA PRO A 45 8.88 7.18 7.81
C PRO A 45 9.67 6.22 6.89
N SER A 46 9.37 4.93 6.95
CA SER A 46 10.07 3.87 6.21
C SER A 46 9.21 3.20 5.15
N PHE A 47 7.90 3.43 5.18
CA PHE A 47 6.96 2.86 4.25
C PHE A 47 6.88 3.70 2.98
N MET A 48 7.13 3.10 1.81
CA MET A 48 7.12 3.80 0.53
C MET A 48 6.20 3.10 -0.47
N VAL A 49 5.30 3.86 -1.10
CA VAL A 49 4.36 3.37 -2.11
C VAL A 49 4.67 4.04 -3.45
N SER A 50 4.73 3.27 -4.53
CA SER A 50 4.97 3.81 -5.87
C SER A 50 3.78 3.52 -6.78
N GLU A 51 3.14 4.57 -7.29
CA GLU A 51 1.98 4.44 -8.19
C GLU A 51 2.29 3.63 -9.45
N LYS A 52 3.53 3.71 -9.94
CA LYS A 52 3.96 2.97 -11.14
C LYS A 52 4.15 1.48 -10.88
N LYS A 53 4.47 1.08 -9.65
CA LYS A 53 4.77 -0.33 -9.37
C LYS A 53 3.52 -1.19 -9.23
N LYS A 54 2.32 -0.63 -8.97
CA LYS A 54 1.13 -1.43 -8.59
C LYS A 54 1.44 -2.46 -7.49
N ILE A 55 2.43 -2.16 -6.65
CA ILE A 55 2.84 -2.89 -5.45
C ILE A 55 2.84 -1.87 -4.32
#